data_AF-A0A6G1H588-F1
#
_entry.id   AF-A0A6G1H588-F1
#
_cell.length_a   1.000
_cell.length_b   1.000
_cell.length_c   1.000
_cell.angle_alpha   90.00
_cell.angle_beta   90.00
_cell.angle_gamma   90.00
#
_symmetry.space_group_name_H-M   'P 1'
#
loop_
_entity.id
_entity.type
_entity.pdbx_description
1 polymer ?
#
loop_
_entity_poly.entity_id
_entity_poly.type
_entity_poly.pdbx_seq_one_letter_code
_entity_poly.pdbx_strand_id
1 'polypeptide(L)'
;MSRSASPSAADLRAYGYLNDQGTWTCAYPGCTSRAIFTRGCDLRKHHKRHTKSFFCHHQGCPQATGGGFSSKKDLARHEAKHNPGVLCEWKGCERVFSRVDNMRDHVKRIHLKANRQSPTAATQSPPGRFGLSVDVKNLHAGTTR
;
A
#
# COMPACT_ATOMS: atom_id res chain seq x y z
N MET A 1 15.52 -22.29 15.59
CA MET A 1 14.44 -21.33 15.29
C MET A 1 13.55 -21.19 16.51
N SER A 2 13.93 -20.31 17.45
CA SER A 2 13.22 -20.13 18.72
C SER A 2 11.91 -19.38 18.48
N ARG A 3 10.79 -20.05 18.77
CA ARG A 3 9.45 -19.47 18.68
C ARG A 3 9.35 -18.48 19.85
N SER A 4 9.13 -17.20 19.58
CA SER A 4 8.96 -16.19 20.63
C SER A 4 7.87 -16.66 21.60
N ALA A 5 8.18 -16.71 22.90
CA ALA A 5 7.24 -17.11 23.93
C ALA A 5 5.96 -16.28 23.81
N SER A 6 4.81 -16.95 23.90
CA SER A 6 3.52 -16.27 23.97
C SER A 6 3.56 -15.31 25.16
N PRO A 7 3.22 -14.03 24.95
CA PRO A 7 3.29 -13.05 26.02
C PRO A 7 2.34 -13.42 27.14
N SER A 8 2.75 -13.15 28.38
CA SER A 8 2.01 -13.55 29.57
C SER A 8 0.64 -12.83 29.63
N ALA A 9 -0.30 -13.42 30.35
CA ALA A 9 -1.61 -12.80 30.57
C ALA A 9 -1.50 -11.45 31.33
N ALA A 10 -0.45 -11.26 32.14
CA ALA A 10 -0.17 -10.00 32.82
C ALA A 10 0.15 -8.88 31.83
N ASP A 11 0.93 -9.17 30.77
CA ASP A 11 1.28 -8.19 29.73
C ASP A 11 0.04 -7.75 28.92
N LEU A 12 -0.98 -8.61 28.84
CA LEU A 12 -2.19 -8.33 28.07
C LEU A 12 -3.17 -7.42 28.80
N ARG A 13 -3.17 -7.40 30.13
CA ARG A 13 -4.01 -6.52 30.96
C ARG A 13 -3.68 -5.03 30.75
N ALA A 14 -2.46 -4.71 30.33
CA ALA A 14 -2.09 -3.34 29.95
C ALA A 14 -2.82 -2.81 28.71
N TYR A 15 -3.38 -3.70 27.88
CA TYR A 15 -4.02 -3.35 26.61
C TYR A 15 -5.54 -3.59 26.61
N GLY A 16 -6.06 -4.36 27.59
CA GLY A 16 -7.44 -4.82 27.57
C GLY A 16 -7.91 -5.50 28.85
N TYR A 17 -9.23 -5.62 28.98
CA TYR A 17 -9.88 -6.31 30.08
C TYR A 17 -10.18 -7.76 29.69
N LEU A 18 -9.93 -8.70 30.60
CA LEU A 18 -10.28 -10.11 30.43
C LEU A 18 -11.73 -10.31 30.89
N ASN A 19 -12.55 -10.86 30.00
CA ASN A 19 -13.93 -11.23 30.27
C ASN A 19 -14.01 -12.63 30.87
N ASP A 20 -15.13 -12.95 31.51
CA ASP A 20 -15.39 -14.26 32.15
C ASP A 20 -15.32 -15.44 31.16
N GLN A 21 -15.57 -15.18 29.88
CA GLN A 21 -15.50 -16.16 28.79
C GLN A 21 -14.06 -16.39 28.27
N GLY A 22 -13.04 -15.90 28.97
CA GLY A 22 -11.64 -16.02 28.55
C GLY A 22 -11.27 -15.18 27.31
N THR A 23 -12.10 -14.18 26.99
CA THR A 23 -11.89 -13.27 25.85
C THR A 23 -11.46 -11.89 26.31
N TRP A 24 -10.91 -11.09 25.41
CA TRP A 24 -10.36 -9.78 25.73
C TRP A 24 -11.14 -8.64 25.07
N THR A 25 -11.36 -7.55 25.80
CA THR A 25 -11.89 -6.28 25.28
C THR A 25 -10.83 -5.19 25.38
N CYS A 26 -10.88 -4.18 24.51
CA CYS A 26 -9.88 -3.11 24.54
C CYS A 26 -10.12 -2.16 25.72
N ALA A 27 -9.06 -1.84 26.46
CA ALA A 27 -9.10 -0.92 27.60
C ALA A 27 -8.79 0.54 27.23
N TYR A 28 -8.61 0.85 25.94
CA TYR A 28 -8.26 2.21 25.53
C TYR A 28 -9.43 3.18 25.76
N PRO A 29 -9.21 4.32 26.43
CA PRO A 29 -10.26 5.29 26.71
C PRO A 29 -10.95 5.78 25.44
N GLY A 30 -12.28 5.69 25.38
CA GLY A 30 -13.05 6.12 24.21
C GLY A 30 -12.90 5.20 22.99
N CYS A 31 -12.38 3.98 23.16
CA CYS A 31 -12.41 2.97 22.10
C CYS A 31 -13.86 2.60 21.77
N THR A 32 -14.31 2.94 20.57
CA THR A 32 -15.67 2.65 20.07
C THR A 32 -15.81 1.24 19.47
N SER A 33 -14.73 0.46 19.47
CA SER A 33 -14.70 -0.86 18.86
C SER A 33 -15.34 -1.90 19.79
N ARG A 34 -16.45 -2.49 19.36
CA ARG A 34 -17.12 -3.63 20.03
C ARG A 34 -16.43 -4.98 19.82
N ALA A 35 -15.21 -4.98 19.27
CA ALA A 35 -14.46 -6.19 18.98
C ALA A 35 -14.03 -6.91 20.26
N ILE A 36 -14.29 -8.21 20.28
CA ILE A 36 -13.85 -9.14 21.33
C ILE A 36 -12.70 -9.97 20.74
N PHE A 37 -11.57 -10.02 21.44
CA PHE A 37 -10.36 -10.69 20.98
C PHE A 37 -10.15 -11.99 21.76
N THR A 38 -10.13 -13.12 21.06
CA THR A 38 -9.76 -14.41 21.68
C THR A 38 -8.25 -14.54 21.86
N ARG A 39 -7.45 -13.85 21.03
CA ARG A 39 -5.99 -13.90 21.06
C ARG A 39 -5.39 -12.58 21.53
N GLY A 40 -4.46 -12.65 22.48
CA GLY A 40 -3.76 -11.47 22.99
C GLY A 40 -2.93 -10.70 21.96
N CYS A 41 -2.43 -11.38 20.91
CA CYS A 41 -1.71 -10.72 19.83
C CYS A 41 -2.60 -9.80 18.99
N ASP A 42 -3.87 -10.14 18.82
CA ASP A 42 -4.83 -9.32 18.09
C ASP A 42 -5.27 -8.11 18.92
N LEU A 43 -5.49 -8.29 20.24
CA LEU A 43 -5.72 -7.19 21.17
C LEU A 43 -4.56 -6.17 21.11
N ARG A 44 -3.32 -6.64 21.15
CA ARG A 44 -2.13 -5.77 21.14
C ARG A 44 -2.01 -4.98 19.84
N LYS A 45 -2.25 -5.65 18.70
CA LYS A 45 -2.32 -5.00 17.38
C LYS A 45 -3.44 -3.98 17.35
N HIS A 46 -4.61 -4.30 17.89
CA HIS A 46 -5.73 -3.39 18.01
C HIS A 46 -5.35 -2.16 18.85
N HIS A 47 -4.81 -2.36 20.04
CA HIS A 47 -4.48 -1.28 20.97
C HIS A 47 -3.45 -0.31 20.38
N LYS A 48 -2.46 -0.83 19.63
CA LYS A 48 -1.49 -0.01 18.91
C LYS A 48 -2.13 0.94 17.89
N ARG A 49 -3.33 0.64 17.36
CA ARG A 49 -4.04 1.53 16.43
C ARG A 49 -4.56 2.81 17.09
N HIS A 50 -4.64 2.85 18.42
CA HIS A 50 -5.06 4.04 19.15
C HIS A 50 -3.91 5.02 19.36
N THR A 51 -2.69 4.51 19.52
CA THR A 51 -1.48 5.34 19.57
C THR A 51 -1.15 5.83 18.16
N LYS A 52 -1.51 7.07 17.86
CA LYS A 52 -1.22 7.74 16.59
C LYS A 52 -0.10 8.74 16.81
N SER A 53 1.07 8.45 16.24
CA SER A 53 2.28 9.29 16.41
C SER A 53 2.76 9.91 15.11
N PHE A 54 2.14 9.53 13.98
CA PHE A 54 2.53 10.00 12.66
C PHE A 54 1.38 10.76 12.04
N PHE A 55 1.58 12.04 11.73
CA PHE A 55 0.53 12.91 11.19
C PHE A 55 0.87 13.30 9.76
N CYS A 56 -0.17 13.52 8.95
CA CYS A 56 0.04 14.03 7.59
C CYS A 56 0.39 15.52 7.65
N HIS A 57 1.32 15.97 6.81
CA HIS A 57 1.73 17.38 6.73
C HIS A 57 1.00 18.15 5.63
N HIS A 58 0.10 17.49 4.89
CA HIS A 58 -0.64 18.13 3.81
C HIS A 58 -1.71 19.08 4.35
N GLN A 59 -1.72 20.31 3.84
CA GLN A 59 -2.64 21.34 4.29
C GLN A 59 -4.09 20.95 4.01
N GLY A 60 -4.97 21.16 5.00
CA GLY A 60 -6.38 20.77 4.91
C GLY A 60 -6.64 19.26 5.02
N CYS A 61 -5.62 18.43 5.30
CA CYS A 61 -5.84 17.00 5.49
C CYS A 61 -6.43 16.69 6.89
N PRO A 62 -7.54 15.95 7.00
CA PRO A 62 -8.09 15.56 8.30
C PRO A 62 -7.16 14.64 9.12
N GLN A 63 -6.19 14.00 8.46
CA GLN A 63 -5.17 13.17 9.12
C GLN A 63 -3.98 13.99 9.66
N ALA A 64 -3.95 15.30 9.43
CA ALA A 64 -2.96 16.21 10.00
C ALA A 64 -3.31 16.62 11.44
N THR A 65 -4.59 16.81 11.76
CA THR A 65 -5.03 17.39 13.04
C THR A 65 -5.54 16.37 14.06
N GLY A 66 -6.40 15.42 13.65
CA GLY A 66 -6.98 14.42 14.57
C GLY A 66 -6.90 12.98 14.08
N GLY A 67 -6.57 12.78 12.81
CA GLY A 67 -6.63 11.50 12.15
C GLY A 67 -5.29 10.77 12.00
N GLY A 68 -4.28 11.04 12.82
CA GLY A 68 -2.93 10.45 12.65
C GLY A 68 -2.89 8.92 12.49
N PHE A 69 -1.71 8.43 12.16
CA PHE A 69 -1.39 7.02 11.90
C PHE A 69 -0.53 6.44 13.02
N SER A 70 -0.70 5.14 13.25
CA SER A 70 0.08 4.37 14.22
C SER A 70 1.39 3.84 13.67
N SER A 71 1.63 3.99 12.36
CA SER A 71 2.88 3.58 11.72
C SER A 71 3.29 4.52 10.59
N LYS A 72 4.60 4.71 10.41
CA LYS A 72 5.18 5.47 9.30
C LYS A 72 4.80 4.89 7.93
N LYS A 73 4.66 3.56 7.83
CA LYS A 73 4.24 2.88 6.60
C LYS A 73 2.82 3.26 6.21
N ASP A 74 1.92 3.40 7.18
CA ASP A 74 0.53 3.80 6.90
C ASP A 74 0.43 5.28 6.55
N LEU A 75 1.26 6.14 7.16
CA LEU A 75 1.39 7.54 6.75
C LEU A 75 1.90 7.66 5.30
N ALA A 76 2.99 6.98 4.94
CA ALA A 76 3.52 7.02 3.57
C ALA A 76 2.49 6.56 2.53
N ARG A 77 1.71 5.52 2.86
CA ARG A 77 0.60 5.05 2.02
C ARG A 77 -0.50 6.09 1.87
N HIS A 78 -0.79 6.83 2.94
CA HIS A 78 -1.76 7.92 2.92
C HIS A 78 -1.27 9.10 2.08
N GLU A 79 0.00 9.48 2.21
CA GLU A 79 0.60 10.59 1.46
C GLU A 79 0.58 10.33 -0.06
N ALA A 80 0.71 9.08 -0.49
CA ALA A 80 0.53 8.70 -1.90
C ALA A 80 -0.87 9.02 -2.46
N LYS A 81 -1.88 9.25 -1.60
CA LYS A 81 -3.21 9.72 -2.05
C LYS A 81 -3.22 11.19 -2.44
N HIS A 82 -2.34 12.01 -1.85
CA HIS A 82 -2.22 13.43 -2.19
C HIS A 82 -1.48 13.63 -3.51
N ASN A 83 -0.64 12.67 -3.91
CA ASN A 83 0.07 12.70 -5.18
C ASN A 83 -0.13 11.37 -5.95
N PRO A 84 -1.32 11.15 -6.56
CA PRO A 84 -1.55 9.96 -7.37
C PRO A 84 -0.76 10.03 -8.66
N GLY A 85 0.07 9.02 -8.92
CA GLY A 85 0.93 8.96 -10.10
C GLY A 85 0.86 7.64 -10.87
N VAL A 86 -0.03 6.72 -10.50
CA VAL A 86 -0.11 5.40 -11.14
C VAL A 86 -1.25 5.37 -12.14
N LEU A 87 -0.93 5.42 -13.44
CA LEU A 87 -1.91 5.30 -14.51
C LEU A 87 -2.35 3.85 -14.71
N CYS A 88 -3.58 3.66 -15.18
CA CYS A 88 -4.03 2.38 -15.67
C CYS A 88 -3.25 1.97 -16.92
N GLU A 89 -2.82 0.71 -16.99
CA GLU A 89 -2.08 0.16 -18.13
C GLU A 89 -3.00 -0.25 -19.31
N TRP A 90 -4.32 -0.20 -19.12
CA TRP A 90 -5.30 -0.61 -20.13
C TRP A 90 -5.49 0.47 -21.21
N LYS A 91 -5.43 0.09 -22.49
CA LYS A 91 -5.62 1.05 -23.59
C LYS A 91 -6.99 1.72 -23.52
N GLY A 92 -7.00 3.05 -23.58
CA GLY A 92 -8.22 3.86 -23.46
C GLY A 92 -8.72 4.06 -22.04
N CYS A 93 -7.97 3.64 -21.01
CA CYS A 93 -8.27 3.94 -19.62
C CYS A 93 -7.36 5.03 -19.07
N GLU A 94 -7.92 6.20 -18.77
CA GLU A 94 -7.16 7.36 -18.25
C GLU A 94 -7.23 7.48 -16.72
N ARG A 95 -7.60 6.38 -16.03
CA ARG A 95 -7.71 6.42 -14.57
C ARG A 95 -6.33 6.47 -13.92
N VAL A 96 -6.18 7.41 -12.99
CA VAL A 96 -5.01 7.56 -12.12
C VAL A 96 -5.31 7.03 -10.72
N PHE A 97 -4.37 6.29 -10.16
CA PHE A 97 -4.44 5.70 -8.83
C PHE A 97 -3.29 6.20 -7.98
N SER A 98 -3.53 6.26 -6.68
CA SER A 98 -2.51 6.55 -5.67
C SER A 98 -1.48 5.43 -5.51
N ARG A 99 -1.83 4.19 -5.90
CA ARG A 99 -1.03 2.98 -5.63
C ARG A 99 -1.26 1.91 -6.70
N VAL A 100 -0.24 1.09 -6.93
CA VAL A 100 -0.24 0.01 -7.94
C VAL A 100 -1.21 -1.13 -7.63
N ASP A 101 -1.37 -1.48 -6.35
CA ASP A 101 -2.34 -2.52 -5.94
C ASP A 101 -3.77 -2.12 -6.29
N ASN A 102 -4.14 -0.87 -6.01
CA ASN A 102 -5.45 -0.33 -6.40
C ASN A 102 -5.68 -0.36 -7.92
N MET A 103 -4.66 0.00 -8.70
CA MET A 103 -4.72 -0.06 -10.17
C MET A 103 -4.90 -1.52 -10.65
N ARG A 104 -4.13 -2.46 -10.12
CA ARG A 104 -4.25 -3.89 -10.47
C ARG A 104 -5.63 -4.44 -10.14
N ASP A 105 -6.18 -4.09 -8.98
CA ASP A 105 -7.54 -4.48 -8.60
C ASP A 105 -8.60 -3.82 -9.47
N HIS A 106 -8.37 -2.60 -9.93
CA HIS A 106 -9.21 -1.95 -10.93
C HIS A 106 -9.18 -2.73 -12.25
N VAL A 107 -8.01 -3.08 -12.78
CA VAL A 107 -7.88 -3.86 -14.02
C VAL A 107 -8.59 -5.19 -13.89
N LYS A 108 -8.39 -5.91 -12.79
CA LYS A 108 -9.08 -7.18 -12.51
C LYS A 108 -10.60 -7.04 -12.49
N ARG A 109 -11.14 -6.02 -11.84
CA ARG A 109 -12.60 -5.89 -11.65
C ARG A 109 -13.31 -5.24 -12.84
N ILE A 110 -12.66 -4.32 -13.53
CA ILE A 110 -13.30 -3.51 -14.58
C ILE A 110 -12.94 -4.03 -15.97
N HIS A 111 -11.68 -4.40 -16.22
CA HIS A 111 -11.25 -4.80 -17.56
C HIS A 111 -11.29 -6.32 -17.75
N LEU A 112 -10.88 -7.09 -16.73
CA LEU A 112 -10.85 -8.55 -16.82
C LEU A 112 -12.20 -9.23 -16.52
N LYS A 113 -13.06 -8.61 -15.70
CA LYS A 113 -14.41 -9.14 -15.39
C LYS A 113 -15.50 -8.67 -16.36
N ALA A 114 -15.24 -7.65 -17.18
CA ALA A 114 -16.18 -7.10 -18.17
C ALA A 114 -15.91 -7.59 -19.61
N ASN A 115 -15.33 -8.77 -19.79
CA ASN A 115 -14.99 -9.33 -21.12
C ASN A 115 -16.21 -9.81 -21.94
N ARG A 116 -17.28 -9.00 -22.02
CA ARG A 116 -18.30 -9.12 -23.08
C ARG A 116 -18.30 -7.96 -24.07
N GLN A 117 -17.42 -6.97 -23.92
CA GLN A 117 -17.24 -5.92 -24.93
C GLN A 117 -15.76 -5.53 -25.03
N SER A 118 -15.00 -6.33 -25.77
CA SER A 118 -14.00 -5.81 -26.71
C SER A 118 -14.70 -5.85 -28.08
N PRO A 119 -14.54 -4.87 -28.99
CA PRO A 119 -13.23 -4.39 -29.40
C PRO A 119 -13.14 -2.89 -29.71
N THR A 120 -11.93 -2.37 -29.81
CA THR A 120 -11.52 -1.67 -31.04
C THR A 120 -10.01 -1.73 -31.15
N ALA A 121 -9.58 -2.39 -32.22
CA ALA A 121 -8.26 -2.29 -32.79
C ALA A 121 -7.99 -0.82 -33.18
N ALA A 122 -6.99 -0.21 -32.57
CA ALA A 122 -6.28 0.89 -33.21
C ALA A 122 -4.97 0.33 -33.74
N THR A 123 -5.05 -0.06 -35.02
CA THR A 123 -3.95 -0.24 -35.95
C THR A 123 -2.92 0.87 -35.79
N GLN A 124 -1.70 0.52 -35.39
CA GLN A 124 -0.52 1.30 -35.74
C GLN A 124 0.40 0.34 -36.50
N SER A 125 0.49 0.58 -37.81
CA SER A 125 1.34 -0.13 -38.75
C SER A 125 2.82 -0.07 -38.34
N PRO A 126 3.63 -1.09 -38.67
CA PRO A 126 5.06 -1.05 -38.40
C PRO A 126 5.77 -0.14 -39.42
N PRO A 127 6.72 0.73 -39.03
CA PRO A 127 7.67 1.25 -39.99
C PRO A 127 8.63 0.11 -40.41
N GLY A 128 8.81 0.02 -41.72
CA GLY A 128 9.55 -1.04 -42.39
C GLY A 128 11.02 -1.13 -42.03
N ARG A 129 11.52 -2.32 -42.33
CA ARG A 129 12.89 -2.81 -42.27
C ARG A 129 13.75 -2.09 -43.32
N PHE A 130 14.84 -1.45 -42.89
CA PHE A 130 16.05 -1.30 -43.70
C PHE A 130 17.25 -1.59 -42.80
N GLY A 131 17.98 -2.66 -43.13
CA GLY A 131 19.23 -2.99 -42.47
C GLY A 131 20.38 -2.22 -43.07
N LEU A 132 21.46 -2.09 -42.29
CA LEU A 132 22.83 -2.20 -42.75
C LEU A 132 23.74 -2.27 -41.52
N SER A 133 24.37 -3.42 -41.35
CA SER A 133 25.54 -3.61 -40.51
C SER A 133 26.72 -2.87 -41.15
N VAL A 134 27.41 -2.03 -40.39
CA VAL A 134 28.83 -1.72 -40.65
C VAL A 134 29.54 -1.52 -39.32
N ASP A 135 30.38 -2.50 -38.99
CA ASP A 135 31.41 -2.38 -37.96
C ASP A 135 32.42 -1.32 -38.40
N VAL A 136 32.52 -0.22 -37.64
CA VAL A 136 33.63 0.72 -37.76
C VAL A 136 34.31 0.83 -36.40
N LYS A 137 35.44 0.13 -36.32
CA LYS A 137 36.50 0.31 -35.35
C LYS A 137 36.87 1.79 -35.33
N ASN A 138 36.73 2.46 -34.19
CA ASN A 138 37.31 3.79 -34.03
C ASN A 138 38.16 3.84 -32.75
N LEU A 139 39.47 3.70 -32.99
CA LEU A 139 40.55 3.91 -32.05
C LEU A 139 40.51 5.38 -31.60
N HIS A 140 40.36 5.63 -30.30
CA HIS A 140 40.57 6.95 -29.75
C HIS A 140 42.00 7.05 -29.22
N ALA A 141 42.64 8.15 -29.64
CA ALA A 141 44.01 8.53 -29.43
C ALA A 141 44.43 8.58 -27.95
N GLY A 142 45.64 8.10 -27.68
CA GLY A 142 46.43 8.45 -26.50
C GLY A 142 47.66 9.24 -26.94
N THR A 143 47.59 10.56 -26.86
CA THR A 143 48.75 11.46 -26.83
C THR A 143 49.16 11.62 -25.37
N THR A 144 50.45 11.44 -25.05
CA THR A 144 51.29 12.36 -24.24
C THR A 144 52.44 11.61 -23.55
N ARG A 145 53.65 11.92 -24.04
CA ARG A 145 54.97 12.01 -23.38
C ARG A 145 55.63 10.78 -22.76
#